data_AF-A0A143PGC2-F1
#
_entry.id   AF-A0A143PGC2-F1
#
_cell.length_a   1.000
_cell.length_b   1.000
_cell.length_c   1.000
_cell.angle_alpha   90.00
_cell.angle_beta   90.00
_cell.angle_gamma   90.00
#
_symmetry.space_group_name_H-M   'P 1'
#
loop_
_entity.id
_entity.type
_entity.pdbx_description
1 polymer ?
#
loop_
_entity_poly.entity_id
_entity_poly.type
_entity_poly.pdbx_seq_one_letter_code
_entity_poly.pdbx_strand_id
1 'polypeptide(L)'
;MPLLPAGQLCIRRFARTFDGVTESIAAARYECRPFTTQRLSTSVTLRITAKAECDDVGQLVPVTGLRAKGTTIRRADGFAHFAGRAQIVNASPEPDVILFSGTLELIARIGSHVGLGEPCAPEMHVEGWFTGRGNGDYANLLLNVILAGGGELATGTHAFPNVTQNRIIGTLVTVP
;
A
#
# COMPACT_ATOMS: atom_id res chain seq x y z
N MET A 1 -18.01 -20.11 -3.27
CA MET A 1 -16.71 -19.74 -2.67
C MET A 1 -15.61 -20.43 -3.46
N PRO A 2 -14.53 -19.74 -3.86
CA PRO A 2 -13.42 -20.39 -4.56
C PRO A 2 -12.72 -21.39 -3.62
N LEU A 3 -12.43 -22.59 -4.12
CA LEU A 3 -11.73 -23.64 -3.37
C LEU A 3 -10.27 -23.24 -3.13
N LEU A 4 -9.85 -23.26 -1.85
CA LEU A 4 -8.45 -23.10 -1.46
C LEU A 4 -7.71 -24.40 -1.78
N PRO A 5 -6.57 -24.36 -2.50
CA PRO A 5 -5.80 -25.57 -2.79
C PRO A 5 -5.20 -26.16 -1.49
N ALA A 6 -5.39 -27.46 -1.27
CA ALA A 6 -4.73 -28.19 -0.19
C ALA A 6 -3.34 -28.68 -0.62
N GLY A 7 -2.32 -28.54 0.23
CA GLY A 7 -1.20 -29.49 0.29
C GLY A 7 0.18 -29.14 -0.27
N GLN A 8 0.47 -27.94 -0.81
CA GLN A 8 1.84 -27.55 -1.19
C GLN A 8 2.06 -26.03 -0.98
N LEU A 9 3.31 -25.63 -0.71
CA LEU A 9 3.74 -24.22 -0.66
C LEU A 9 3.60 -23.62 -2.07
N CYS A 10 2.52 -22.89 -2.30
CA CYS A 10 2.22 -22.27 -3.58
C CYS A 10 2.48 -20.76 -3.49
N ILE A 11 3.29 -20.25 -4.42
CA ILE A 11 3.54 -18.81 -4.59
C ILE A 11 2.75 -18.34 -5.82
N ARG A 12 1.86 -17.37 -5.64
CA ARG A 12 1.08 -16.76 -6.72
C ARG A 12 1.35 -15.27 -6.80
N ARG A 13 1.44 -14.73 -8.02
CA ARG A 13 1.68 -13.31 -8.25
C ARG A 13 0.41 -12.62 -8.74
N PHE A 14 0.31 -11.33 -8.48
CA PHE A 14 -0.70 -10.48 -9.09
C PHE A 14 -0.19 -9.08 -9.33
N ALA A 15 -0.76 -8.45 -10.36
CA ALA A 15 -0.53 -7.05 -10.68
C ALA A 15 -1.87 -6.34 -10.85
N ARG A 16 -2.03 -5.19 -10.20
CA ARG A 16 -3.26 -4.39 -10.18
C ARG A 16 -2.96 -2.91 -10.17
N THR A 17 -3.93 -2.08 -10.56
CA THR A 17 -3.86 -0.63 -10.40
C THR A 17 -4.65 -0.19 -9.18
N PHE A 18 -4.32 0.99 -8.64
CA PHE A 18 -5.01 1.53 -7.47
C PHE A 18 -5.16 3.04 -7.52
N ASP A 19 -6.12 3.53 -6.76
CA ASP A 19 -6.22 4.93 -6.34
C ASP A 19 -6.17 5.00 -4.82
N GLY A 20 -5.91 6.19 -4.27
CA GLY A 20 -5.83 6.33 -2.83
C GLY A 20 -5.73 7.76 -2.33
N VAL A 21 -6.02 7.90 -1.04
CA VAL A 21 -5.99 9.16 -0.30
C VAL A 21 -5.23 8.97 1.01
N THR A 22 -4.54 10.04 1.44
CA THR A 22 -3.91 10.10 2.76
C THR A 22 -4.46 11.27 3.56
N GLU A 23 -4.88 10.97 4.78
CA GLU A 23 -5.36 11.95 5.74
C GLU A 23 -4.39 11.98 6.90
N SER A 24 -3.99 13.19 7.32
CA SER A 24 -3.00 13.34 8.39
C SER A 24 -3.41 14.45 9.34
N ILE A 25 -3.26 14.20 10.64
CA ILE A 25 -3.42 15.20 11.69
C ILE A 25 -2.03 15.56 12.17
N ALA A 26 -1.67 16.83 12.00
CA ALA A 26 -0.33 17.31 12.32
C ALA A 26 -0.11 17.42 13.83
N ALA A 27 1.07 16.99 14.28
CA ALA A 27 1.60 17.31 15.61
C ALA A 27 2.60 18.47 15.52
N ALA A 28 3.17 18.85 16.67
CA ALA A 28 4.21 19.89 16.74
C ALA A 28 5.45 19.52 15.90
N ARG A 29 6.05 20.53 15.26
CA ARG A 29 7.31 20.39 14.51
C ARG A 29 8.47 20.20 15.49
N TYR A 30 9.47 19.43 15.09
CA TYR A 30 10.72 19.28 15.82
C TYR A 30 11.91 19.31 14.87
N GLU A 31 13.09 19.70 15.36
CA GLU A 31 14.30 19.73 14.54
C GLU A 31 15.10 18.44 14.67
N CYS A 32 15.31 17.76 13.55
CA CYS A 32 16.37 16.76 13.42
C CYS A 32 17.37 17.31 12.40
N ARG A 33 18.46 17.91 12.89
CA ARG A 33 19.44 18.60 12.03
C ARG A 33 19.89 17.67 10.89
N PRO A 34 19.93 18.15 9.62
CA PRO A 34 19.76 19.55 9.20
C PRO A 34 18.32 19.96 8.82
N PHE A 35 17.30 19.12 9.03
CA PHE A 35 15.95 19.38 8.51
C PHE A 35 14.88 19.52 9.61
N THR A 36 13.99 20.49 9.44
CA THR A 36 12.75 20.52 10.22
C THR A 36 11.93 19.27 9.89
N THR A 37 11.50 18.58 10.93
CA THR A 37 10.78 17.31 10.86
C THR A 37 9.42 17.46 11.54
N GLN A 38 8.44 16.71 11.05
CA GLN A 38 7.09 16.66 11.59
C GLN A 38 6.67 15.21 11.78
N ARG A 39 6.00 14.96 12.91
CA ARG A 39 5.31 13.70 13.15
C ARG A 39 3.82 13.92 12.93
N LEU A 40 3.20 13.06 12.15
CA LEU A 40 1.78 13.15 11.77
C LEU A 40 1.11 11.83 12.16
N SER A 41 -0.07 11.90 12.77
CA SER A 41 -0.95 10.73 12.84
C SER A 41 -1.64 10.60 11.50
N THR A 42 -1.45 9.48 10.80
CA THR A 42 -1.85 9.33 9.40
C THR A 42 -2.77 8.13 9.20
N SER A 43 -3.81 8.34 8.39
CA SER A 43 -4.64 7.28 7.83
C SER A 43 -4.41 7.21 6.32
N VAL A 44 -4.28 5.99 5.80
CA VAL A 44 -4.12 5.72 4.37
C VAL A 44 -5.30 4.87 3.93
N THR A 45 -5.95 5.27 2.84
CA THR A 45 -6.99 4.47 2.21
C THR A 45 -6.64 4.30 0.74
N LEU A 46 -6.44 3.05 0.33
CA LEU A 46 -6.22 2.69 -1.07
C LEU A 46 -7.39 1.84 -1.56
N ARG A 47 -7.74 1.98 -2.83
CA ARG A 47 -8.74 1.14 -3.49
C ARG A 47 -8.13 0.60 -4.78
N ILE A 48 -8.27 -0.71 -4.95
CA ILE A 48 -7.89 -1.39 -6.18
C ILE A 48 -8.90 -1.01 -7.28
N THR A 49 -8.41 -0.51 -8.41
CA THR A 49 -9.27 0.01 -9.49
C THR A 49 -9.39 -0.92 -10.69
N ALA A 50 -8.34 -1.69 -11.01
CA ALA A 50 -8.38 -2.66 -12.10
C ALA A 50 -7.36 -3.80 -11.93
N LYS A 51 -7.59 -4.90 -12.63
CA LYS A 51 -6.63 -6.01 -12.80
C LYS A 51 -5.70 -5.74 -13.98
N ALA A 52 -4.44 -6.15 -13.89
CA ALA A 52 -3.50 -6.15 -15.00
C ALA A 52 -3.35 -7.56 -15.62
N GLU A 53 -2.64 -7.66 -16.75
CA GLU A 53 -2.54 -8.87 -17.59
C GLU A 53 -1.89 -10.09 -16.90
N CYS A 54 -1.27 -9.92 -15.73
CA CYS A 54 -0.56 -10.98 -14.97
C CYS A 54 -1.15 -11.23 -13.57
N ASP A 55 -2.48 -11.18 -13.41
CA ASP A 55 -3.17 -11.48 -12.14
C ASP A 55 -3.55 -12.97 -12.02
N ASP A 56 -2.63 -13.77 -11.45
CA ASP A 56 -2.79 -15.22 -11.26
C ASP A 56 -3.61 -15.58 -10.01
N VAL A 57 -3.99 -14.59 -9.19
CA VAL A 57 -4.82 -14.85 -7.99
C VAL A 57 -6.31 -14.84 -8.31
N GLY A 58 -6.72 -14.33 -9.49
CA GLY A 58 -8.08 -14.52 -10.00
C GLY A 58 -9.16 -13.98 -9.05
N GLN A 59 -10.05 -14.85 -8.57
CA GLN A 59 -11.09 -14.52 -7.57
C GLN A 59 -10.64 -14.73 -6.12
N LEU A 60 -9.44 -15.27 -5.88
CA LEU A 60 -8.95 -15.58 -4.54
C LEU A 60 -8.74 -14.33 -3.70
N VAL A 61 -8.42 -13.20 -4.32
CA VAL A 61 -8.41 -11.90 -3.62
C VAL A 61 -9.41 -11.00 -4.35
N PRO A 62 -10.63 -10.79 -3.80
CA PRO A 62 -11.64 -9.95 -4.44
C PRO A 62 -11.15 -8.50 -4.56
N VAL A 63 -11.94 -7.64 -5.20
CA VAL A 63 -11.61 -6.21 -5.33
C VAL A 63 -11.66 -5.60 -3.94
N THR A 64 -10.49 -5.30 -3.39
CA THR A 64 -10.33 -4.98 -1.98
C THR A 64 -9.80 -3.57 -1.79
N GLY A 65 -10.31 -2.92 -0.73
CA GLY A 65 -9.72 -1.71 -0.20
C GLY A 65 -8.58 -2.06 0.75
N LEU A 66 -7.58 -1.20 0.84
CA LEU A 66 -6.57 -1.23 1.90
C LEU A 66 -6.81 -0.02 2.80
N ARG A 67 -6.88 -0.24 4.11
CA ARG A 67 -6.96 0.81 5.12
C ARG A 67 -5.79 0.66 6.07
N ALA A 68 -5.06 1.73 6.32
CA ALA A 68 -3.98 1.75 7.28
C ALA A 68 -4.09 2.94 8.23
N LYS A 69 -3.66 2.73 9.47
CA LYS A 69 -3.52 3.77 10.49
C LYS A 69 -2.14 3.67 11.11
N GLY A 70 -1.45 4.80 11.22
CA GLY A 70 -0.07 4.82 11.64
C GLY A 70 0.46 6.22 11.88
N THR A 71 1.77 6.34 11.75
CA THR A 71 2.48 7.61 11.89
C THR A 71 3.26 7.88 10.61
N THR A 72 3.20 9.13 10.13
CA THR A 72 4.13 9.64 9.12
C THR A 72 5.17 10.54 9.77
N ILE A 73 6.44 10.32 9.46
CA ILE A 73 7.53 11.26 9.72
C ILE A 73 7.79 11.98 8.40
N ARG A 74 7.70 13.31 8.40
CA ARG A 74 7.91 14.14 7.21
C ARG A 74 9.04 15.14 7.47
N ARG A 75 9.92 15.30 6.49
CA ARG A 75 10.98 16.31 6.48
C ARG A 75 10.66 17.44 5.50
N ALA A 76 11.27 18.59 5.72
CA ALA A 76 11.09 19.77 4.87
C ALA A 76 11.67 19.61 3.45
N ASP A 77 12.56 18.65 3.22
CA ASP A 77 13.18 18.35 1.92
C ASP A 77 12.37 17.37 1.05
N GLY A 78 11.12 17.12 1.40
CA GLY A 78 10.21 16.27 0.63
C GLY A 78 10.28 14.78 0.96
N PHE A 79 11.21 14.34 1.82
CA PHE A 79 11.17 12.97 2.34
C PHE A 79 10.00 12.78 3.32
N ALA A 80 9.25 11.69 3.16
CA ALA A 80 8.30 11.24 4.15
C ALA A 80 8.32 9.71 4.29
N HIS A 81 8.11 9.23 5.51
CA HIS A 81 8.02 7.81 5.82
C HIS A 81 6.79 7.56 6.70
N PHE A 82 5.85 6.78 6.17
CA PHE A 82 4.70 6.28 6.90
C PHE A 82 4.97 4.84 7.34
N ALA A 83 4.62 4.52 8.58
CA ALA A 83 4.53 3.14 9.07
C ALA A 83 3.27 2.98 9.92
N GLY A 84 2.52 1.90 9.68
CA GLY A 84 1.25 1.68 10.36
C GLY A 84 0.71 0.26 10.26
N ARG A 85 -0.35 0.02 11.03
CA ARG A 85 -1.15 -1.21 10.91
C ARG A 85 -2.09 -1.05 9.74
N ALA A 86 -2.22 -2.10 8.95
CA ALA A 86 -3.03 -2.10 7.74
C ALA A 86 -3.94 -3.33 7.68
N GLN A 87 -5.07 -3.14 7.01
CA GLN A 87 -6.08 -4.15 6.76
C GLN A 87 -6.47 -4.10 5.29
N ILE A 88 -6.57 -5.26 4.67
CA ILE A 88 -7.19 -5.43 3.37
C ILE A 88 -8.60 -5.94 3.61
N VAL A 89 -9.58 -5.20 3.08
CA VAL A 89 -11.01 -5.44 3.31
C VAL A 89 -11.71 -5.69 1.99
N ASN A 90 -12.65 -6.64 1.98
CA ASN A 90 -13.60 -6.78 0.90
C ASN A 90 -14.76 -5.79 1.12
N ALA A 91 -14.85 -4.78 0.26
CA ALA A 91 -15.85 -3.71 0.37
C ALA A 91 -17.16 -4.08 -0.35
N SER A 92 -17.71 -5.29 -0.15
CA SER A 92 -19.10 -5.63 -0.52
C SER A 92 -19.52 -7.07 -0.13
N PRO A 93 -20.77 -7.32 0.34
CA PRO A 93 -21.69 -6.39 1.02
C PRO A 93 -21.37 -6.27 2.52
N GLU A 94 -21.86 -5.22 3.19
CA GLU A 94 -21.58 -4.94 4.61
C GLU A 94 -21.97 -6.12 5.54
N PRO A 95 -21.23 -6.32 6.66
CA PRO A 95 -20.07 -5.54 7.10
C PRO A 95 -18.80 -5.84 6.30
N ASP A 96 -17.88 -4.87 6.25
CA ASP A 96 -16.55 -5.08 5.64
C ASP A 96 -15.87 -6.33 6.21
N VAL A 97 -15.52 -7.27 5.33
CA VAL A 97 -14.82 -8.49 5.75
C VAL A 97 -13.32 -8.24 5.65
N ILE A 98 -12.62 -8.32 6.79
CA ILE A 98 -11.16 -8.23 6.83
C ILE A 98 -10.56 -9.51 6.26
N LEU A 99 -9.89 -9.40 5.13
CA LEU A 99 -9.23 -10.52 4.47
C LEU A 99 -7.82 -10.73 4.98
N PHE A 100 -7.06 -9.63 5.13
CA PHE A 100 -5.68 -9.66 5.61
C PHE A 100 -5.44 -8.55 6.63
N SER A 101 -4.63 -8.86 7.64
CA SER A 101 -4.16 -7.91 8.64
C SER A 101 -2.63 -7.91 8.65
N GLY A 102 -2.04 -6.72 8.73
CA GLY A 102 -0.60 -6.60 8.59
C GLY A 102 -0.05 -5.21 8.89
N THR A 103 1.13 -4.95 8.36
CA THR A 103 1.80 -3.65 8.41
C THR A 103 1.90 -3.07 7.00
N LEU A 104 1.78 -1.75 6.92
CA LEU A 104 2.06 -0.98 5.72
C LEU A 104 3.16 0.01 6.04
N GLU A 105 4.17 0.04 5.18
CA GLU A 105 5.19 1.08 5.15
C GLU A 105 5.14 1.76 3.79
N LEU A 106 5.19 3.09 3.79
CA LEU A 106 5.28 3.91 2.57
C LEU A 106 6.41 4.92 2.71
N ILE A 107 7.18 5.11 1.65
CA ILE A 107 8.23 6.12 1.57
C ILE A 107 7.90 7.04 0.40
N ALA A 108 7.76 8.33 0.68
CA ALA A 108 7.72 9.38 -0.33
C ALA A 108 9.07 10.08 -0.41
N ARG A 109 9.53 10.35 -1.63
CA ARG A 109 10.74 11.13 -1.86
C ARG A 109 10.67 11.91 -3.17
N ILE A 110 11.43 13.01 -3.23
CA ILE A 110 11.70 13.75 -4.46
C ILE A 110 12.83 13.03 -5.21
N GLY A 111 12.62 12.73 -6.50
CA GLY A 111 13.64 12.18 -7.40
C GLY A 111 13.42 10.71 -7.77
N SER A 112 13.96 10.31 -8.92
CA SER A 112 13.65 9.07 -9.63
C SER A 112 14.49 7.86 -9.21
N HIS A 113 13.89 6.67 -9.29
CA HIS A 113 14.64 5.42 -9.31
C HIS A 113 15.37 5.31 -10.67
N VAL A 114 16.69 5.52 -10.70
CA VAL A 114 17.48 5.33 -11.93
C VAL A 114 17.31 3.91 -12.51
N GLY A 115 17.03 2.93 -11.65
CA GLY A 115 16.77 1.53 -12.02
C GLY A 115 15.39 1.22 -12.60
N LEU A 116 14.41 2.14 -12.54
CA LEU A 116 13.04 1.94 -13.06
C LEU A 116 12.74 2.77 -14.32
N GLY A 117 13.73 3.45 -14.89
CA GLY A 117 13.57 4.22 -16.12
C GLY A 117 12.76 5.51 -15.96
N GLU A 118 12.60 5.99 -14.74
CA GLU A 118 11.91 7.25 -14.46
C GLU A 118 12.76 8.46 -14.89
N PRO A 119 12.17 9.51 -15.50
CA PRO A 119 12.91 10.70 -15.93
C PRO A 119 13.58 11.41 -14.75
N CYS A 120 14.69 12.10 -14.99
CA CYS A 120 15.44 12.87 -13.98
C CYS A 120 14.70 14.10 -13.43
N ALA A 121 13.45 14.33 -13.83
CA ALA A 121 12.65 15.44 -13.31
C ALA A 121 12.13 15.10 -11.89
N PRO A 122 12.02 16.09 -10.99
CA PRO A 122 11.58 15.86 -9.61
C PRO A 122 10.06 15.66 -9.57
N GLU A 123 9.59 14.48 -9.99
CA GLU A 123 8.25 14.03 -9.62
C GLU A 123 8.31 13.37 -8.24
N MET A 124 7.36 13.73 -7.37
CA MET A 124 7.22 13.08 -6.08
C MET A 124 6.71 11.65 -6.31
N HIS A 125 7.45 10.68 -5.77
CA HIS A 125 7.16 9.27 -5.93
C HIS A 125 6.92 8.65 -4.55
N VAL A 126 5.91 7.77 -4.46
CA VAL A 126 5.61 6.97 -3.26
C VAL A 126 5.80 5.48 -3.57
N GLU A 127 6.73 4.87 -2.83
CA GLU A 127 6.92 3.42 -2.80
C GLU A 127 6.42 2.87 -1.47
N GLY A 128 6.08 1.60 -1.42
CA GLY A 128 5.78 0.98 -0.16
C GLY A 128 5.58 -0.51 -0.22
N TRP A 129 5.45 -1.10 0.96
CA TRP A 129 5.23 -2.52 1.12
C TRP A 129 4.17 -2.78 2.18
N PHE A 130 3.27 -3.69 1.86
CA PHE A 130 2.37 -4.31 2.81
C PHE A 130 2.76 -5.76 3.02
N THR A 131 2.89 -6.16 4.28
CA THR A 131 3.05 -7.55 4.67
C THR A 131 1.95 -7.91 5.65
N GLY A 132 1.17 -8.93 5.33
CA GLY A 132 0.02 -9.33 6.14
C GLY A 132 -0.26 -10.82 6.12
N ARG A 133 -1.01 -11.24 7.12
CA ARG A 133 -1.54 -12.60 7.25
C ARG A 133 -3.04 -12.58 6.97
N GLY A 134 -3.53 -13.60 6.28
CA GLY A 134 -4.95 -13.73 6.01
C GLY A 134 -5.75 -14.07 7.27
N ASN A 135 -7.05 -13.80 7.23
CA ASN A 135 -8.01 -14.07 8.29
C ASN A 135 -9.15 -14.95 7.78
N GLY A 136 -9.81 -15.68 8.68
CA GLY A 136 -10.93 -16.55 8.35
C GLY A 136 -10.54 -17.58 7.29
N ASP A 137 -11.24 -17.57 6.17
CA ASP A 137 -10.96 -18.46 5.03
C ASP A 137 -9.56 -18.25 4.45
N TYR A 138 -8.91 -17.11 4.68
CA TYR A 138 -7.57 -16.81 4.19
C TYR A 138 -6.47 -17.11 5.22
N ALA A 139 -6.78 -17.71 6.37
CA ALA A 139 -5.87 -17.84 7.51
C ALA A 139 -4.55 -18.58 7.23
N ASN A 140 -4.52 -19.41 6.18
CA ASN A 140 -3.36 -20.16 5.70
C ASN A 140 -2.54 -19.39 4.64
N LEU A 141 -2.84 -18.11 4.40
CA LEU A 141 -2.16 -17.31 3.40
C LEU A 141 -1.35 -16.18 4.03
N LEU A 142 -0.16 -15.95 3.48
CA LEU A 142 0.63 -14.75 3.69
C LEU A 142 0.58 -13.91 2.42
N LEU A 143 0.49 -12.59 2.60
CA LEU A 143 0.39 -11.64 1.51
C LEU A 143 1.50 -10.60 1.66
N ASN A 144 2.32 -10.50 0.61
CA ASN A 144 3.32 -9.45 0.47
C ASN A 144 2.98 -8.62 -0.75
N VAL A 145 2.97 -7.31 -0.63
CA VAL A 145 2.55 -6.39 -1.68
C VAL A 145 3.55 -5.25 -1.75
N ILE A 146 4.00 -4.93 -2.95
CA ILE A 146 4.75 -3.73 -3.29
C ILE A 146 3.78 -2.75 -3.94
N LEU A 147 3.87 -1.49 -3.52
CA LEU A 147 3.09 -0.37 -4.00
C LEU A 147 4.06 0.64 -4.60
N ALA A 148 3.73 1.16 -5.78
CA ALA A 148 4.48 2.24 -6.41
C ALA A 148 3.51 3.18 -7.15
N GLY A 149 3.76 4.48 -7.09
CA GLY A 149 2.96 5.47 -7.80
C GLY A 149 3.49 6.88 -7.64
N GLY A 150 3.13 7.75 -8.59
CA GLY A 150 3.36 9.20 -8.45
C GLY A 150 2.45 9.76 -7.35
N GLY A 151 3.00 10.60 -6.47
CA GLY A 151 2.26 10.99 -5.28
C GLY A 151 3.04 11.67 -4.17
N GLU A 152 2.30 12.21 -3.19
CA GLU A 152 2.87 12.75 -1.95
C GLU A 152 2.16 12.19 -0.72
N LEU A 153 2.92 11.90 0.34
CA LEU A 153 2.37 11.61 1.67
C LEU A 153 2.11 12.94 2.41
N ALA A 154 1.13 13.70 1.93
CA ALA A 154 0.73 14.99 2.48
C ALA A 154 -0.69 14.96 3.07
N THR A 155 -0.96 15.90 3.98
CA THR A 155 -2.28 16.06 4.60
C THR A 155 -3.34 16.42 3.57
N GLY A 156 -4.45 15.67 3.51
CA GLY A 156 -5.67 16.06 2.79
C GLY A 156 -5.53 16.08 1.26
N THR A 157 -4.54 15.38 0.73
CA THR A 157 -4.27 15.32 -0.72
C THR A 157 -4.68 13.95 -1.26
N HIS A 158 -5.15 13.92 -2.52
CA HIS A 158 -5.11 12.69 -3.31
C HIS A 158 -3.65 12.27 -3.43
N ALA A 159 -3.22 11.38 -2.53
CA ALA A 159 -1.84 10.95 -2.41
C ALA A 159 -1.34 10.28 -3.68
N PHE A 160 -2.24 9.82 -4.55
CA PHE A 160 -1.92 9.15 -5.80
C PHE A 160 -2.79 9.70 -6.96
N PRO A 161 -2.46 10.89 -7.50
CA PRO A 161 -3.33 11.57 -8.46
C PRO A 161 -3.43 10.87 -9.82
N ASN A 162 -2.45 10.04 -10.22
CA ASN A 162 -2.45 9.37 -11.51
C ASN A 162 -2.67 7.84 -11.40
N VAL A 163 -3.94 7.45 -11.37
CA VAL A 163 -4.37 6.03 -11.30
C VAL A 163 -3.75 5.17 -12.41
N THR A 164 -3.46 5.75 -13.57
CA THR A 164 -2.89 5.01 -14.71
C THR A 164 -1.42 4.64 -14.52
N GLN A 165 -0.70 5.29 -13.60
CA GLN A 165 0.70 5.00 -13.27
C GLN A 165 0.86 4.21 -11.97
N ASN A 166 -0.14 4.23 -11.09
CA ASN A 166 -0.11 3.52 -9.82
C ASN A 166 -0.14 2.00 -10.03
N ARG A 167 0.78 1.28 -9.39
CA ARG A 167 0.93 -0.18 -9.51
C ARG A 167 0.98 -0.83 -8.13
N ILE A 168 0.22 -1.91 -8.02
CA ILE A 168 0.31 -2.89 -6.94
C ILE A 168 0.86 -4.18 -7.56
N ILE A 169 1.94 -4.69 -7.01
CA ILE A 169 2.46 -6.01 -7.34
C ILE A 169 2.48 -6.82 -6.05
N GLY A 170 1.77 -7.94 -6.02
CA GLY A 170 1.69 -8.76 -4.83
C GLY A 170 2.06 -10.21 -5.07
N THR A 171 2.44 -10.85 -3.97
CA THR A 171 2.73 -12.27 -3.87
C THR A 171 1.90 -12.84 -2.74
N LEU A 172 1.11 -13.87 -3.06
CA LEU A 172 0.35 -14.66 -2.11
C LEU A 172 1.07 -15.99 -1.90
N VAL A 173 1.34 -16.33 -0.65
CA VAL A 173 2.04 -17.55 -0.26
C VAL A 173 1.10 -18.40 0.58
N THR A 174 0.82 -19.61 0.12
CA THR A 174 0.08 -20.61 0.92
C THR A 174 1.04 -21.26 1.90
N VAL A 175 0.71 -21.18 3.19
CA VAL A 175 1.44 -21.83 4.28
C VAL A 175 0.64 -23.07 4.71
N PRO A 176 1.28 -24.25 4.83
CA PRO A 176 0.61 -25.46 5.31
C PRO A 176 0.08 -25.35 6.74
#